data_AF-A0A6J4FA23-F1
#
_entry.id   AF-A0A6J4FA23-F1
#
_cell.length_a   1.000
_cell.length_b   1.000
_cell.length_c   1.000
_cell.angle_alpha   90.00
_cell.angle_beta   90.00
_cell.angle_gamma   90.00
#
_symmetry.space_group_name_H-M   'P 1'
#
loop_
_entity.id
_entity.type
_entity.pdbx_description
1 polymer ?
#
loop_
_entity_poly.entity_id
_entity_poly.type
_entity_poly.pdbx_seq_one_letter_code
_entity_poly.pdbx_strand_id
1 'polypeptide(L)' 'MLTGAIGAIRIGPRGGITGLDLPALLIQAEALGYDQPLVARLLPFAERGMVAGAAKMHTET' A
#
# COMPACT_ATOMS: atom_id res chain seq x y z
N MET A 1 -13.32 -1.08 -5.27
CA MET A 1 -13.63 -0.65 -3.89
C MET A 1 -12.39 -0.90 -3.03
N LEU A 2 -11.78 0.15 -2.47
CA LEU A 2 -10.66 0.06 -1.52
C LEU A 2 -11.13 -0.18 -0.06
N THR A 3 -12.44 -0.30 0.15
CA THR A 3 -13.10 -0.36 1.47
C THR A 3 -12.60 -1.50 2.36
N GLY A 4 -12.03 -2.56 1.78
CA GLY A 4 -11.45 -3.68 2.55
C GLY A 4 -10.02 -3.48 3.06
N ALA A 5 -9.34 -2.39 2.73
CA ALA A 5 -7.92 -2.18 3.03
C ALA A 5 -7.68 -1.14 4.16
N ILE A 6 -8.62 -1.01 5.09
CA ILE A 6 -8.49 -0.11 6.25
C ILE A 6 -7.26 -0.54 7.06
N GLY A 7 -6.32 0.38 7.29
CA GLY A 7 -5.04 0.11 7.97
C GLY A 7 -3.89 -0.27 7.04
N ALA A 8 -4.14 -0.53 5.75
CA ALA A 8 -3.09 -0.90 4.79
C ALA A 8 -2.25 0.27 4.27
N ILE A 9 -2.67 1.52 4.52
CA ILE A 9 -1.96 2.73 4.07
C ILE A 9 -1.35 3.43 5.28
N ARG A 10 -0.05 3.68 5.22
CA ARG A 10 0.69 4.42 6.25
C ARG A 10 0.68 5.91 5.93
N ILE A 11 0.14 6.70 6.85
CA ILE A 11 0.02 8.16 6.72
C ILE A 11 1.09 8.83 7.59
N GLY A 12 1.81 9.79 7.01
CA GLY A 12 2.81 10.59 7.71
C GLY A 12 2.20 11.74 8.52
N PRO A 13 2.99 12.45 9.34
CA PRO A 13 2.52 13.49 10.26
C PRO A 13 1.79 14.67 9.60
N ARG A 14 2.00 14.87 8.30
CA ARG A 14 1.40 15.95 7.49
C ARG A 14 0.29 15.44 6.57
N GLY A 15 -0.22 14.23 6.79
CA GLY A 15 -1.30 13.64 5.96
C GLY A 15 -0.84 13.00 4.65
N GLY A 16 0.44 13.09 4.30
CA GLY A 16 1.00 12.45 3.11
C GLY A 16 1.07 10.92 3.23
N ILE A 17 0.87 10.21 2.12
CA ILE A 17 1.04 8.75 2.04
C ILE A 17 2.55 8.43 2.11
N THR A 18 2.95 7.59 3.05
CA THR A 18 4.37 7.22 3.29
C THR A 18 4.69 5.77 2.94
N GLY A 19 3.67 4.93 2.73
CA GLY A 19 3.87 3.54 2.35
C GLY A 19 2.64 2.67 2.61
N LEU A 20 2.82 1.37 2.48
CA LEU A 20 1.83 0.35 2.76
C LEU A 20 2.17 -0.38 4.08
N ASP A 21 1.16 -0.89 4.76
CA ASP A 21 1.34 -1.88 5.82
C ASP A 21 1.46 -3.26 5.15
N LEU A 22 2.71 -3.68 4.89
CA LEU A 22 3.00 -4.93 4.18
C LEU A 22 2.47 -6.16 4.95
N PRO A 23 2.63 -6.29 6.29
CA PRO A 23 1.99 -7.35 7.05
C PRO A 23 0.47 -7.39 6.89
N ALA A 24 -0.22 -6.26 7.04
CA ALA A 24 -1.69 -6.22 6.93
C ALA A 24 -2.15 -6.67 5.53
N LEU A 25 -1.44 -6.25 4.48
CA LEU A 25 -1.73 -6.64 3.11
C LEU A 25 -1.46 -8.12 2.83
N LEU A 26 -0.43 -8.72 3.44
CA LEU A 26 -0.15 -10.15 3.29
C LEU A 26 -1.20 -11.02 3.97
N ILE A 27 -1.67 -10.62 5.17
CA ILE A 27 -2.78 -11.28 5.86
C ILE A 27 -4.05 -11.21 5.02
N GLN A 28 -4.35 -10.04 4.46
CA GLN A 28 -5.50 -9.86 3.59
C GLN A 28 -5.36 -10.67 2.30
N ALA A 29 -4.17 -10.73 1.73
CA ALA A 29 -3.92 -11.47 0.50
C ALA A 29 -4.12 -12.98 0.69
N GLU A 30 -3.67 -13.52 1.83
CA GLU A 30 -3.92 -14.90 2.24
C GLU A 30 -5.41 -15.19 2.40
N ALA A 31 -6.15 -14.30 3.08
CA ALA A 31 -7.60 -14.43 3.27
C ALA A 31 -8.39 -14.43 1.95
N LEU A 32 -7.84 -13.78 0.91
CA LEU A 32 -8.40 -13.73 -0.44
C LEU A 32 -7.92 -14.88 -1.34
N GLY A 33 -7.07 -15.78 -0.83
CA GLY A 33 -6.53 -16.91 -1.59
C GLY A 33 -5.48 -16.54 -2.63
N TYR A 34 -4.81 -15.39 -2.50
CA TYR A 34 -3.70 -15.04 -3.37
C TYR A 34 -2.43 -15.82 -3.02
N ASP A 35 -1.57 -16.02 -4.02
CA ASP A 35 -0.23 -16.59 -3.85
C ASP A 35 0.64 -15.64 -3.00
N GLN A 36 0.84 -16.01 -1.74
CA GLN A 36 1.54 -15.19 -0.76
C GLN A 36 3.02 -14.92 -1.14
N PRO A 37 3.83 -15.91 -1.56
CA PRO A 37 5.15 -15.65 -2.13
C PRO A 37 5.17 -14.65 -3.29
N LEU A 38 4.24 -14.77 -4.23
CA LEU A 38 4.14 -13.86 -5.37
C LEU A 38 3.77 -12.44 -4.93
N VAL A 39 2.77 -12.32 -4.05
CA VAL A 39 2.31 -11.04 -3.50
C VAL A 39 3.44 -10.38 -2.70
N ALA A 40 4.15 -11.12 -1.85
CA ALA A 40 5.29 -10.61 -1.08
C ALA A 40 6.41 -10.08 -2.00
N ARG A 41 6.60 -10.70 -3.17
CA ARG A 41 7.60 -10.25 -4.16
C ARG A 41 7.16 -8.97 -4.88
N LEU A 42 5.87 -8.79 -5.13
CA LEU A 42 5.34 -7.66 -5.91
C LEU A 42 5.00 -6.43 -5.05
N LEU A 43 4.59 -6.60 -3.81
CA LEU A 43 4.18 -5.52 -2.89
C LEU A 43 5.19 -4.36 -2.80
N PRO A 44 6.52 -4.62 -2.67
CA PRO A 44 7.50 -3.55 -2.59
C PRO A 44 7.54 -2.65 -3.84
N PHE A 45 7.20 -3.19 -5.02
CA PHE A 45 7.11 -2.41 -6.25
C PHE A 45 5.84 -1.55 -6.27
N ALA A 46 4.71 -2.11 -5.82
CA ALA A 46 3.45 -1.39 -5.70
C ALA A 46 3.56 -0.22 -4.71
N GLU A 47 4.20 -0.44 -3.54
CA GLU A 47 4.45 0.61 -2.55
C GLU A 47 5.26 1.77 -3.15
N ARG A 48 6.37 1.48 -3.83
CA ARG A 48 7.20 2.51 -4.48
C ARG A 48 6.41 3.34 -5.49
N GLY A 49 5.61 2.69 -6.34
CA GLY A 49 4.75 3.38 -7.30
C GLY A 49 3.72 4.27 -6.64
N MET A 50 3.07 3.78 -5.58
CA MET A 50 2.09 4.54 -4.81
C MET A 50 2.71 5.76 -4.12
N VAL A 51 3.84 5.61 -3.42
CA VAL A 51 4.51 6.72 -2.73
C VAL A 51 4.99 7.77 -3.74
N ALA A 52 5.57 7.35 -4.87
CA ALA A 52 5.98 8.27 -5.92
C ALA A 52 4.80 9.02 -6.55
N GLY A 53 3.67 8.33 -6.77
CA GLY A 53 2.45 8.95 -7.28
C GLY A 53 1.84 9.95 -6.30
N ALA A 54 1.76 9.58 -5.02
CA ALA A 54 1.24 10.44 -3.96
C ALA A 54 2.08 11.72 -3.78
N ALA A 55 3.41 11.62 -3.88
CA ALA A 55 4.31 12.77 -3.80
C ALA A 55 4.07 13.79 -4.93
N LYS A 56 3.79 13.32 -6.15
CA LYS A 56 3.49 14.20 -7.30
C LYS A 56 2.20 14.99 -7.10
N MET A 57 1.13 14.31 -6.66
CA MET A 57 -0.17 14.97 -6.40
C MET A 57 -0.07 16.09 -5.36
N HIS A 58 0.80 15.92 -4.36
CA HIS A 58 1.01 16.91 -3.31
C HIS A 58 1.87 18.12 -3.75
N THR A 59 2.48 18.06 -4.94
CA THR A 59 3.29 19.15 -5.52
C THR A 59 2.50 19.98 -6.54
N GLU A 60 1.42 19.41 -7.10
CA GLU A 60 0.56 20.05 -8.11
C GLU A 60 -0.70 20.73 -7.53
N THR A 61 -0.80 20.80 -6.19
CA THR A 61 -1.86 21.51 -5.45
C THR A 61 -1.27 22.62 -4.61
#